data_AF-A0A971IZP3-F1
#
_entry.id   AF-A0A971IZP3-F1
#
_cell.length_a   1.000
_cell.length_b   1.000
_cell.length_c   1.000
_cell.angle_alpha   90.00
_cell.angle_beta   90.00
_cell.angle_gamma   90.00
#
_symmetry.space_group_name_H-M   'P 1'
#
loop_
_entity.id
_entity.type
_entity.pdbx_description
1 polymer ?
#
loop_
_entity_poly.entity_id
_entity_poly.type
_entity_poly.pdbx_seq_one_letter_code
_entity_poly.pdbx_strand_id
1 'polypeptide(L)' 'AGISIFALSTYDTDYILVKADQLENAIDALRRQGVEFE' A
#
# COMPACT_ATOMS: atom_id res chain seq x y z
N ALA A 1 -9.59 6.55 -2.74
CA ALA A 1 -8.35 7.03 -2.12
C ALA A 1 -7.50 7.90 -3.07
N GLY A 2 -7.49 7.68 -4.39
CA GLY A 2 -6.74 8.55 -5.31
C GLY A 2 -5.22 8.47 -5.18
N ILE A 3 -4.72 7.38 -4.56
CA ILE A 3 -3.31 7.15 -4.29
C ILE A 3 -2.71 6.40 -5.46
N SER A 4 -1.66 6.94 -6.07
CA SER A 4 -0.88 6.23 -7.09
C SER A 4 -0.08 5.11 -6.46
N ILE A 5 -0.10 3.93 -7.08
CA ILE A 5 0.70 2.78 -6.67
C ILE A 5 1.70 2.40 -7.76
N PHE A 6 2.78 1.75 -7.35
CA PHE A 6 3.68 1.02 -8.24
C PHE A 6 3.79 -0.42 -7.73
N ALA A 7 3.32 -1.38 -8.52
CA ALA A 7 3.33 -2.79 -8.16
C ALA A 7 4.57 -3.48 -8.74
N LEU A 8 5.26 -4.25 -7.90
CA LEU A 8 6.42 -5.04 -8.27
C LEU A 8 6.25 -6.47 -7.76
N SER A 9 6.06 -7.41 -8.68
CA SER A 9 6.07 -8.83 -8.38
C SER A 9 7.49 -9.37 -8.36
N THR A 10 7.87 -10.05 -7.28
CA THR A 10 9.12 -10.81 -7.17
C THR A 10 8.81 -12.30 -7.10
N TYR A 11 9.85 -13.15 -7.01
CA TYR A 11 9.65 -14.60 -6.92
C TYR A 11 8.85 -15.00 -5.67
N ASP A 12 9.14 -14.39 -4.53
CA ASP A 12 8.57 -14.79 -3.24
C ASP A 12 7.31 -14.01 -2.87
N THR A 13 7.21 -12.74 -3.30
CA THR A 13 6.11 -11.86 -2.92
C THR A 13 5.90 -10.71 -3.89
N ASP A 14 4.72 -10.12 -3.81
CA ASP A 14 4.39 -8.85 -4.45
C ASP A 14 4.64 -7.68 -3.48
N TYR A 15 5.28 -6.62 -3.99
CA TYR A 15 5.44 -5.35 -3.31
C TYR A 15 4.54 -4.31 -3.94
N ILE A 16 3.85 -3.53 -3.11
CA ILE A 16 3.11 -2.34 -3.52
C ILE A 16 3.81 -1.13 -2.91
N LEU A 17 4.35 -0.27 -3.79
CA LEU A 17 5.00 0.96 -3.41
C LEU A 17 4.05 2.13 -3.59
N VAL A 18 4.11 3.08 -2.66
CA VAL A 18 3.41 4.37 -2.72
C VAL A 18 4.41 5.49 -2.53
N LYS A 19 4.03 6.73 -2.88
CA LYS A 19 4.85 7.88 -2.52
C LYS A 19 4.91 8.02 -1.00
N ALA A 20 6.08 8.38 -0.48
CA ALA A 20 6.32 8.46 0.97
C ALA A 20 5.35 9.42 1.68
N ASP A 21 5.03 10.54 1.05
CA ASP A 21 4.06 11.54 1.54
C ASP A 21 2.60 11.04 1.54
N GLN A 22 2.32 9.90 0.92
CA GLN A 22 1.01 9.27 0.88
C GLN A 22 0.93 7.99 1.73
N LEU A 23 1.99 7.64 2.47
CA LEU A 23 2.08 6.38 3.19
C LEU A 23 0.96 6.21 4.23
N GLU A 24 0.73 7.21 5.09
CA GLU A 24 -0.34 7.14 6.10
C GLU A 24 -1.73 7.02 5.46
N ASN A 25 -2.00 7.80 4.41
CA ASN A 25 -3.26 7.73 3.66
C ASN A 25 -3.47 6.33 3.04
N ALA A 26 -2.40 5.69 2.58
CA ALA A 26 -2.44 4.35 2.00
C ALA A 26 -2.76 3.31 3.08
N ILE A 27 -2.08 3.37 4.23
CA ILE A 27 -2.33 2.50 5.39
C ILE A 27 -3.79 2.63 5.82
N ASP A 28 -4.32 3.84 5.97
CA ASP A 28 -5.71 4.07 6.38
C ASP A 28 -6.72 3.57 5.34
N ALA A 29 -6.42 3.72 4.05
CA ALA A 29 -7.24 3.14 2.99
C ALA A 29 -7.28 1.61 3.06
N LEU A 30 -6.13 0.98 3.33
CA LEU A 30 -6.00 -0.48 3.43
C LEU A 30 -6.64 -1.02 4.72
N ARG A 31 -6.48 -0.34 5.87
CA ARG A 31 -7.15 -0.68 7.13
C ARG A 31 -8.67 -0.68 7.00
N ARG A 32 -9.24 0.29 6.28
CA ARG A 32 -10.69 0.32 5.99
C ARG A 32 -11.17 -0.84 5.12
N GLN A 33 -10.26 -1.56 4.46
CA GLN A 33 -10.55 -2.78 3.71
C GLN A 33 -10.23 -4.05 4.51
N GLY A 34 -9.87 -3.93 5.79
CA GLY A 34 -9.58 -5.05 6.68
C GLY A 34 -8.13 -5.52 6.66
N VAL A 35 -7.21 -4.74 6.08
CA VAL A 35 -5.77 -5.05 6.12
C VAL A 35 -5.18 -4.55 7.45
N GLU A 36 -4.53 -5.42 8.19
CA GLU A 36 -3.89 -5.08 9.46
C GLU A 36 -2.43 -4.66 9.24
N PHE A 37 -2.01 -3.63 9.98
CA PHE A 37 -0.65 -3.10 9.98
C PHE A 37 -0.23 -2.93 11.44
N GLU A 38 0.92 -3.52 11.79
CA GLU A 38 1.55 -3.44 13.11
C GLU A 38 2.28 -2.10 13.32
#